data_AF-A0A0C3AYX0-F1
#
_entry.id   AF-A0A0C3AYX0-F1
#
_cell.length_a   1.000
_cell.length_b   1.000
_cell.length_c   1.000
_cell.angle_alpha   90.00
_cell.angle_beta   90.00
_cell.angle_gamma   90.00
#
_symmetry.space_group_name_H-M   'P 1'
#
loop_
_entity.id
_entity.type
_entity.pdbx_description
1 polymer ?
#
loop_
_entity_poly.entity_id
_entity_poly.type
_entity_poly.pdbx_seq_one_letter_code
_entity_poly.pdbx_strand_id
1 'polypeptide(L)'
;MPLKRPVLSDRNTKLAILVLPTFILGAIFKTFEIMPWWTAIPLAGAEFFGMHHVVSRVLLGSKHGNEANLTNSPYCAGIITGTMVWLGWAWFTRFVYNTPGSATANLVFAILFILCAYNFFRAITLDAGTCPTPAGEEEKKLVIENLTSEGRLNGQTFCVSCMAQKPLRSKHCRHCDRCVARHDHHCPWVWNCVGLGNHRQFIVFVSTLVLGIIAFDYLAYQYFSLVTYPSPLPPHDTPSLFARVPPPGPPPTTPGGPTDTGSSCILPDSICAATEFDSFLTSLLFWTNLQLPWTFLLLGTQIWQVCRQMTTYEVSNLGRYGWMGGRGTSLNTQMGALAGVHPLSEEGMASAAHGGHGHAHGHSHGGGIAAKLSSGRMGFLMKLMGLDRFTQTRDREGLVKLAARNRNPFDLGCVGNCQDFWSTGREVGVDYERLYEVPQEGFREAKRRRRERMEEEGLLADEGGARKGFMRRMSIGGWGAMLGRGGGGREGYAPVRMDENV
;
A
#
# COMPACT_ATOMS: atom_id res chain seq x y z
N MET A 1 -24.56 -25.25 31.44
CA MET A 1 -24.86 -23.99 30.73
C MET A 1 -23.59 -23.47 30.11
N PRO A 2 -23.47 -23.32 28.78
CA PRO A 2 -22.35 -22.60 28.21
C PRO A 2 -22.49 -21.14 28.63
N LEU A 3 -21.53 -20.64 29.41
CA LEU A 3 -21.44 -19.23 29.78
C LEU A 3 -21.46 -18.40 28.47
N LYS A 4 -22.55 -17.64 28.24
CA LYS A 4 -22.59 -16.60 27.22
C LYS A 4 -21.47 -15.62 27.54
N ARG A 5 -20.31 -15.78 26.89
CA ARG A 5 -19.21 -14.81 27.00
C ARG A 5 -19.78 -13.44 26.61
N PRO A 6 -19.53 -12.37 27.37
CA PRO A 6 -20.01 -11.05 27.00
C PRO A 6 -19.37 -10.68 25.67
N VAL A 7 -20.20 -10.64 24.62
CA VAL A 7 -19.76 -10.30 23.27
C VAL A 7 -19.59 -8.78 23.24
N LEU A 8 -18.35 -8.30 23.13
CA LEU A 8 -18.07 -6.88 22.85
C LEU A 8 -18.89 -6.44 21.63
N SER A 9 -19.36 -5.19 21.57
CA SER A 9 -20.03 -4.66 20.36
C SER A 9 -19.08 -4.67 19.15
N ASP A 10 -19.60 -4.70 17.91
CA ASP A 10 -18.75 -4.75 16.70
C ASP A 10 -17.76 -3.59 16.62
N ARG A 11 -18.22 -2.41 16.98
CA ARG A 11 -17.38 -1.22 17.08
C ARG A 11 -16.27 -1.40 18.11
N ASN A 12 -16.60 -1.89 19.31
CA ASN A 12 -15.61 -2.07 20.38
C ASN A 12 -14.62 -3.19 20.05
N THR A 13 -15.06 -4.27 19.40
CA THR A 13 -14.17 -5.33 18.90
C THR A 13 -13.19 -4.78 17.88
N LYS A 14 -13.67 -4.03 16.87
CA LYS A 14 -12.80 -3.42 15.84
C LYS A 14 -11.80 -2.45 16.46
N LEU A 15 -12.24 -1.61 17.41
CA LEU A 15 -11.37 -0.69 18.14
C LEU A 15 -10.32 -1.43 18.97
N ALA A 16 -10.71 -2.48 19.69
CA ALA A 16 -9.78 -3.30 20.46
C ALA A 16 -8.71 -3.96 19.57
N ILE A 17 -9.11 -4.50 18.41
CA ILE A 17 -8.18 -5.09 17.44
C ILE A 17 -7.22 -4.03 16.86
N LEU A 18 -7.69 -2.80 16.63
CA LEU A 18 -6.86 -1.70 16.13
C LEU A 18 -5.85 -1.22 17.18
N VAL A 19 -6.23 -1.17 18.46
CA VAL A 19 -5.43 -0.56 19.53
C VAL A 19 -4.49 -1.54 20.21
N LEU A 20 -4.88 -2.82 20.36
CA LEU A 20 -4.09 -3.83 21.05
C LEU A 20 -2.63 -3.95 20.52
N PRO A 21 -2.37 -3.92 19.20
CA PRO A 21 -1.01 -3.98 18.69
C PRO A 21 -0.09 -2.86 19.19
N THR A 22 -0.62 -1.67 19.45
CA THR A 22 0.17 -0.56 20.01
C THR A 22 0.76 -0.95 21.36
N PHE A 23 -0.03 -1.51 22.27
CA PHE A 23 0.45 -1.89 23.61
C PHE A 23 1.42 -3.06 23.56
N ILE A 24 1.12 -4.07 22.73
CA ILE A 24 1.96 -5.27 22.65
C ILE A 24 3.29 -4.97 21.96
N LEU A 25 3.32 -4.17 20.89
CA LEU A 25 4.59 -3.73 20.29
C LEU A 25 5.46 -2.96 21.31
N GLY A 26 4.84 -2.14 22.15
CA GLY A 26 5.54 -1.45 23.23
C GLY A 26 6.14 -2.41 24.26
N ALA A 27 5.37 -3.42 24.66
CA ALA A 27 5.84 -4.48 25.54
C ALA A 27 7.01 -5.24 24.92
N ILE A 28 6.93 -5.58 23.62
CA ILE A 28 8.01 -6.25 22.87
C ILE A 28 9.29 -5.40 22.89
N PHE A 29 9.22 -4.12 22.56
CA PHE A 29 10.40 -3.25 22.58
C PHE A 29 10.96 -3.07 24.01
N LYS A 30 10.10 -3.03 25.03
CA LYS A 30 10.53 -3.04 26.45
C LYS A 30 11.14 -4.38 26.88
N THR A 31 10.68 -5.49 26.34
CA THR A 31 11.25 -6.82 26.54
C THR A 31 12.71 -6.86 26.06
N PHE A 32 13.01 -6.25 24.91
CA PHE A 32 14.40 -6.09 24.42
C PHE A 32 15.24 -5.12 25.26
N GLU A 33 14.62 -4.18 25.98
CA GLU A 33 15.33 -3.26 26.88
C GLU A 33 15.72 -3.91 28.22
N ILE A 34 14.84 -4.74 28.78
CA ILE A 34 14.98 -5.26 30.14
C ILE A 34 15.73 -6.60 30.17
N MET A 35 15.75 -7.34 29.06
CA MET A 35 16.30 -8.70 29.01
C MET A 35 17.38 -8.88 27.94
N PRO A 36 18.33 -9.83 28.14
CA PRO A 36 19.31 -10.15 27.11
C PRO A 36 18.65 -10.80 25.89
N TRP A 37 19.31 -10.70 24.73
CA TRP A 37 18.72 -11.07 23.43
C TRP A 37 18.23 -12.53 23.38
N TRP A 38 18.92 -13.48 24.01
CA TRP A 38 18.54 -14.90 23.98
C TRP A 38 17.24 -15.19 24.73
N THR A 39 16.89 -14.38 25.74
CA THR A 39 15.57 -14.44 26.41
C THR A 39 14.56 -13.49 25.78
N ALA A 40 15.00 -12.32 25.31
CA ALA A 40 14.11 -11.32 24.73
C ALA A 40 13.49 -11.79 23.41
N ILE A 41 14.25 -12.46 22.52
CA ILE A 41 13.74 -12.99 21.25
C ILE A 41 12.58 -13.99 21.45
N PRO A 42 12.72 -15.08 22.24
CA PRO A 42 11.62 -16.01 22.44
C PRO A 42 10.44 -15.38 23.18
N LEU A 43 10.67 -14.47 24.14
CA LEU A 43 9.56 -13.79 24.81
C LEU A 43 8.82 -12.82 23.88
N ALA A 44 9.53 -12.02 23.08
CA ALA A 44 8.93 -11.17 22.06
C ALA A 44 8.09 -11.99 21.06
N GLY A 45 8.58 -13.17 20.68
CA GLY A 45 7.83 -14.14 19.88
C GLY A 45 6.55 -14.62 20.58
N ALA A 46 6.63 -14.92 21.88
CA ALA A 46 5.48 -15.32 22.68
C ALA A 46 4.47 -14.19 22.89
N GLU A 47 4.91 -12.95 23.08
CA GLU A 47 4.07 -11.75 23.19
C GLU A 47 3.34 -11.48 21.87
N PHE A 48 4.06 -11.54 20.74
CA PHE A 48 3.46 -11.39 19.41
C PHE A 48 2.46 -12.52 19.11
N PHE A 49 2.82 -13.77 19.42
CA PHE A 49 1.93 -14.92 19.29
C PHE A 49 0.69 -14.76 20.18
N GLY A 50 0.87 -14.32 21.42
CA GLY A 50 -0.22 -14.05 22.37
C GLY A 50 -1.18 -13.00 21.83
N MET A 51 -0.68 -11.88 21.31
CA MET A 51 -1.51 -10.89 20.63
C MET A 51 -2.25 -11.48 19.43
N HIS A 52 -1.55 -12.19 18.55
CA HIS A 52 -2.15 -12.80 17.36
C HIS A 52 -3.24 -13.80 17.74
N HIS A 53 -3.01 -14.60 18.78
CA HIS A 53 -3.97 -15.54 19.33
C HIS A 53 -5.20 -14.84 19.92
N VAL A 54 -5.00 -13.79 20.71
CA VAL A 54 -6.10 -12.97 21.27
C VAL A 54 -6.94 -12.37 20.15
N VAL A 55 -6.31 -11.78 19.12
CA VAL A 55 -7.04 -11.20 18.00
C VAL A 55 -7.81 -12.26 17.21
N SER A 56 -7.13 -13.33 16.78
CA SER A 56 -7.72 -14.34 15.89
C SER A 56 -8.74 -15.24 16.59
N ARG A 57 -8.45 -15.73 17.80
CA ARG A 57 -9.27 -16.73 18.50
C ARG A 57 -10.24 -16.12 19.51
N VAL A 58 -9.85 -15.04 20.19
CA VAL A 58 -10.69 -14.44 21.25
C VAL A 58 -11.58 -13.34 20.66
N LEU A 59 -10.99 -12.34 20.02
CA LEU A 59 -11.74 -11.18 19.53
C LEU A 59 -12.56 -11.52 18.27
N LEU A 60 -11.93 -12.09 17.24
CA LEU A 60 -12.62 -12.46 15.99
C LEU A 60 -13.39 -13.77 16.11
N GLY A 61 -12.81 -14.79 16.74
CA GLY A 61 -13.43 -16.10 16.93
C GLY A 61 -14.73 -16.07 17.74
N SER A 62 -14.91 -15.08 18.63
CA SER A 62 -16.18 -14.89 19.36
C SER A 62 -17.36 -14.51 18.48
N LYS A 63 -17.13 -13.99 17.27
CA LYS A 63 -18.17 -13.47 16.37
C LYS A 63 -18.35 -14.23 15.07
N HIS A 64 -17.27 -14.73 14.48
CA HIS A 64 -17.29 -15.31 13.14
C HIS A 64 -17.01 -16.82 13.12
N GLY A 65 -16.89 -17.47 14.29
CA GLY A 65 -16.60 -18.91 14.37
C GLY A 65 -15.35 -19.30 13.57
N ASN A 66 -15.46 -20.34 12.74
CA ASN A 66 -14.37 -20.85 11.87
C ASN A 66 -14.08 -19.95 10.64
N GLU A 67 -14.87 -18.90 10.37
CA GLU A 67 -14.73 -18.01 9.20
C GLU A 67 -14.03 -16.68 9.52
N ALA A 68 -13.40 -16.57 10.70
CA ALA A 68 -12.68 -15.38 11.15
C ALA A 68 -11.44 -15.07 10.29
N ASN A 69 -11.64 -14.39 9.16
CA ASN A 69 -10.56 -13.94 8.29
C ASN A 69 -9.89 -12.67 8.86
N LEU A 70 -8.63 -12.79 9.26
CA LEU A 70 -7.83 -11.69 9.81
C LEU A 70 -7.75 -10.49 8.86
N THR A 71 -7.77 -10.75 7.55
CA THR A 71 -7.72 -9.74 6.49
C THR A 71 -8.94 -8.82 6.45
N ASN A 72 -10.08 -9.24 7.03
CA ASN A 72 -11.28 -8.41 7.17
C ASN A 72 -11.26 -7.50 8.41
N SER A 73 -10.26 -7.66 9.27
CA SER A 73 -10.15 -6.95 10.54
C SER A 73 -9.15 -5.79 10.45
N PRO A 74 -9.22 -4.81 11.37
CA PRO A 74 -8.25 -3.71 11.41
C PRO A 74 -6.88 -4.13 11.98
N TYR A 75 -6.59 -5.43 12.14
CA TYR A 75 -5.39 -5.91 12.82
C TYR A 75 -4.09 -5.41 12.17
N CYS A 76 -3.95 -5.56 10.85
CA CYS A 76 -2.77 -5.09 10.12
C CYS A 76 -2.62 -3.56 10.20
N ALA A 77 -3.72 -2.83 10.09
CA ALA A 77 -3.73 -1.37 10.29
C ALA A 77 -3.35 -0.99 11.73
N GLY A 78 -3.71 -1.81 12.73
CA GLY A 78 -3.32 -1.65 14.13
C GLY A 78 -1.82 -1.80 14.34
N ILE A 79 -1.17 -2.75 13.66
CA ILE A 79 0.30 -2.89 13.70
C ILE A 79 1.01 -1.64 13.17
N ILE A 80 0.52 -1.07 12.05
CA ILE A 80 1.07 0.18 11.50
C ILE A 80 0.82 1.34 12.47
N THR A 81 -0.40 1.45 13.02
CA THR A 81 -0.76 2.48 14.01
C THR A 81 0.16 2.41 15.23
N GLY A 82 0.38 1.21 15.78
CA GLY A 82 1.28 1.00 16.91
C GLY A 82 2.72 1.35 16.59
N THR A 83 3.20 0.99 15.40
CA THR A 83 4.54 1.35 14.93
C THR A 83 4.70 2.88 14.84
N MET A 84 3.70 3.59 14.30
CA MET A 84 3.71 5.07 14.25
C MET A 84 3.75 5.68 15.65
N VAL A 85 2.98 5.15 16.61
CA VAL A 85 2.97 5.65 18.00
C VAL A 85 4.37 5.55 18.63
N TRP A 86 5.02 4.39 18.52
CA TRP A 86 6.35 4.20 19.12
C TRP A 86 7.45 4.96 18.40
N LEU A 87 7.36 5.14 17.07
CA LEU A 87 8.25 6.03 16.33
C LEU A 87 8.10 7.49 16.75
N GLY A 88 6.86 7.98 16.86
CA GLY A 88 6.59 9.34 17.31
C GLY A 88 7.08 9.58 18.73
N TRP A 89 6.85 8.61 19.63
CA TRP A 89 7.35 8.67 21.00
C TRP A 89 8.89 8.68 21.04
N ALA A 90 9.55 7.76 20.34
CA ALA A 90 11.01 7.66 20.30
C ALA A 90 11.64 8.94 19.70
N TRP A 91 11.11 9.45 18.59
CA TRP A 91 11.56 10.70 18.00
C TRP A 91 11.46 11.87 19.00
N PHE A 92 10.31 12.03 19.64
CA PHE A 92 10.08 13.15 20.56
C PHE A 92 11.01 13.09 21.79
N THR A 93 11.19 11.91 22.35
CA THR A 93 11.92 11.72 23.61
C THR A 93 13.43 11.54 23.44
N ARG A 94 13.90 11.00 22.31
CA ARG A 94 15.33 10.78 22.04
C ARG A 94 15.89 11.84 21.11
N PHE A 95 15.24 12.13 19.98
CA PHE A 95 15.89 12.89 18.91
C PHE A 95 15.74 14.39 19.08
N VAL A 96 14.54 14.88 19.41
CA VAL A 96 14.26 16.33 19.48
C VAL A 96 15.25 17.07 20.39
N TYR A 97 15.57 16.50 21.55
CA TYR A 97 16.51 17.12 22.49
C TYR A 97 17.98 16.77 22.21
N ASN A 98 18.28 15.50 21.87
CA ASN A 98 19.67 15.04 21.77
C ASN A 98 20.31 15.28 20.40
N THR A 99 19.56 15.71 19.37
CA THR A 99 20.12 16.01 18.03
C THR A 99 19.92 17.48 17.61
N PRO A 100 20.31 18.48 18.44
CA PRO A 100 20.06 19.89 18.14
C PRO A 100 20.81 20.37 16.89
N GLY A 101 21.96 19.77 16.58
CA GLY A 101 22.71 20.04 15.34
C GLY A 101 22.00 19.59 14.06
N SER A 102 20.93 18.79 14.18
CA SER A 102 20.15 18.25 13.06
C SER A 102 18.71 18.78 13.07
N ALA A 103 18.50 20.03 13.48
CA ALA A 103 17.16 20.65 13.56
C ALA A 103 16.36 20.53 12.25
N THR A 104 16.99 20.72 11.09
CA THR A 104 16.34 20.55 9.78
C THR A 104 15.86 19.11 9.56
N ALA A 105 16.66 18.11 9.93
CA ALA A 105 16.27 16.70 9.79
C ALA A 105 15.12 16.34 10.73
N ASN A 106 15.11 16.88 11.96
CA ASN A 106 13.98 16.75 12.88
C ASN A 106 12.69 17.36 12.30
N LEU A 107 12.78 18.55 11.70
CA LEU A 107 11.64 19.19 11.05
C LEU A 107 11.13 18.38 9.85
N VAL A 108 12.04 17.89 9.00
CA VAL A 108 11.70 17.03 7.86
C VAL A 108 11.01 15.76 8.33
N PHE A 109 11.56 15.08 9.35
CA PHE A 109 10.93 13.89 9.91
C PHE A 109 9.54 14.20 10.48
N ALA A 110 9.37 15.29 11.24
CA ALA A 110 8.08 15.68 11.78
C ALA A 110 7.02 15.90 10.68
N ILE A 111 7.39 16.61 9.60
CA ILE A 111 6.51 16.83 8.46
C ILE A 111 6.15 15.50 7.77
N LEU A 112 7.13 14.66 7.49
CA LEU A 112 6.91 13.35 6.88
C LEU A 112 6.03 12.45 7.76
N PHE A 113 6.26 12.45 9.07
CA PHE A 113 5.48 11.68 10.03
C PHE A 113 4.01 12.13 10.07
N ILE A 114 3.75 13.44 10.15
CA ILE A 114 2.40 14.01 10.13
C ILE A 114 1.69 13.68 8.81
N LEU A 115 2.37 13.87 7.68
CA LEU A 115 1.82 13.53 6.37
C LEU A 115 1.53 12.04 6.25
N CYS A 116 2.42 11.18 6.73
CA CYS A 116 2.25 9.73 6.72
C CYS A 116 1.03 9.31 7.55
N ALA A 117 0.95 9.76 8.81
CA ALA A 117 -0.17 9.47 9.70
C ALA A 117 -1.50 9.99 9.15
N TYR A 118 -1.52 11.22 8.62
CA TYR A 118 -2.71 11.81 8.00
C TYR A 118 -3.17 10.99 6.77
N ASN A 119 -2.28 10.69 5.84
CA ASN A 119 -2.63 9.97 4.62
C ASN A 119 -3.01 8.51 4.90
N PHE A 120 -2.38 7.87 5.89
CA PHE A 120 -2.77 6.55 6.39
C PHE A 120 -4.20 6.55 6.92
N PHE A 121 -4.52 7.50 7.81
CA PHE A 121 -5.87 7.67 8.36
C PHE A 121 -6.90 7.95 7.25
N ARG A 122 -6.55 8.80 6.28
CA ARG A 122 -7.40 9.09 5.11
C ARG A 122 -7.60 7.86 4.22
N ALA A 123 -6.58 7.04 4.00
CA ALA A 123 -6.70 5.82 3.22
C ALA A 123 -7.67 4.81 3.88
N ILE A 124 -7.67 4.73 5.22
CA ILE A 124 -8.61 3.91 6.00
C ILE A 124 -10.04 4.46 5.90
N THR A 125 -10.22 5.77 6.07
CA THR A 125 -11.55 6.37 6.30
C THR A 125 -12.27 6.85 5.05
N LEU A 126 -11.54 7.14 3.96
CA LEU A 126 -12.17 7.59 2.73
C LEU A 126 -12.91 6.47 2.02
N ASP A 127 -13.99 6.87 1.35
CA ASP A 127 -14.64 6.04 0.36
C ASP A 127 -13.65 5.68 -0.76
N ALA A 128 -13.53 4.40 -1.09
CA ALA A 128 -12.59 3.93 -2.11
C ALA A 128 -13.05 4.27 -3.54
N GLY A 129 -14.25 4.85 -3.71
CA GLY A 129 -14.91 5.10 -4.99
C GLY A 129 -16.03 4.09 -5.21
N THR A 130 -17.07 4.10 -4.38
CA THR A 130 -18.22 3.20 -4.53
C THR A 130 -18.93 3.47 -5.85
N CYS A 131 -19.13 2.43 -6.66
CA CYS A 131 -19.86 2.56 -7.91
C CYS A 131 -21.35 2.86 -7.65
N PRO A 132 -22.01 3.62 -8.53
CA PRO A 132 -23.46 3.84 -8.45
C PRO A 132 -24.21 2.51 -8.52
N THR A 133 -25.27 2.40 -7.72
CA THR A 133 -26.15 1.22 -7.69
C THR A 133 -27.60 1.68 -7.95
N PRO A 134 -28.38 0.90 -8.71
CA PRO A 134 -29.78 1.21 -8.97
C PRO A 134 -30.61 1.10 -7.68
N ALA A 135 -31.48 2.08 -7.44
CA ALA A 135 -32.22 2.20 -6.19
C ALA A 135 -33.47 1.31 -6.15
N GLY A 136 -34.11 1.10 -7.31
CA GLY A 136 -35.37 0.35 -7.45
C GLY A 136 -35.22 -0.96 -8.23
N GLU A 137 -36.17 -1.88 -8.03
CA GLU A 137 -36.24 -3.16 -8.78
C GLU A 137 -36.48 -2.94 -10.28
N GLU A 138 -37.25 -1.90 -10.64
CA GLU A 138 -37.48 -1.52 -12.03
C GLU A 138 -36.18 -1.10 -12.73
N GLU A 139 -35.38 -0.25 -12.09
CA GLU A 139 -34.09 0.20 -12.63
C GLU A 139 -33.11 -0.98 -12.76
N LYS A 140 -33.08 -1.89 -11.78
CA LYS A 140 -32.28 -3.13 -11.87
C LYS A 140 -32.68 -3.98 -13.08
N LYS A 141 -33.98 -4.14 -13.31
CA LYS A 141 -34.52 -4.90 -14.44
C LYS A 141 -34.14 -4.24 -15.77
N LEU A 142 -34.29 -2.92 -15.87
CA LEU A 142 -33.91 -2.15 -17.07
C LEU A 142 -32.40 -2.30 -17.38
N VAL A 143 -31.54 -2.25 -16.37
CA VAL A 143 -30.09 -2.47 -16.56
C VAL A 143 -29.81 -3.87 -17.13
N ILE A 144 -30.48 -4.90 -16.61
CA ILE A 144 -30.30 -6.28 -17.09
C ILE A 144 -30.84 -6.42 -18.52
N GLU A 145 -32.01 -5.87 -18.81
CA GLU A 145 -32.62 -5.91 -20.14
C GLU A 145 -31.76 -5.19 -21.19
N ASN A 146 -31.26 -3.99 -20.88
CA ASN A 146 -30.35 -3.23 -21.76
C ASN A 146 -29.04 -3.99 -22.02
N LEU A 147 -28.39 -4.51 -20.97
CA LEU A 147 -27.17 -5.29 -21.16
C LEU A 147 -27.42 -6.60 -21.94
N THR A 148 -28.61 -7.18 -21.81
CA THR A 148 -28.99 -8.40 -22.54
C THR A 148 -29.26 -8.09 -24.01
N SER A 149 -29.99 -7.01 -24.31
CA SER A 149 -30.32 -6.61 -25.69
C SER A 149 -29.07 -6.22 -26.47
N GLU A 150 -28.07 -5.63 -25.80
CA GLU A 150 -26.76 -5.32 -26.37
C GLU A 150 -25.83 -6.54 -26.50
N GLY A 151 -26.22 -7.71 -25.97
CA GLY A 151 -25.37 -8.91 -25.92
C GLY A 151 -24.15 -8.74 -25.02
N ARG A 152 -24.22 -7.80 -24.06
CA ARG A 152 -23.11 -7.41 -23.17
C ARG A 152 -23.29 -7.88 -21.75
N LEU A 153 -24.36 -8.58 -21.39
CA LEU A 153 -24.58 -9.11 -20.05
C LEU A 153 -23.56 -10.22 -19.73
N ASN A 154 -22.52 -9.88 -18.95
CA ASN A 154 -21.51 -10.82 -18.50
C ASN A 154 -20.87 -10.37 -17.18
N GLY A 155 -20.02 -11.21 -16.61
CA GLY A 155 -19.35 -10.94 -15.32
C GLY A 155 -18.37 -9.75 -15.34
N GLN A 156 -18.09 -9.13 -16.49
CA GLN A 156 -17.26 -7.91 -16.59
C GLN A 156 -18.08 -6.62 -16.60
N THR A 157 -19.28 -6.65 -17.16
CA THR A 157 -20.20 -5.51 -17.30
C THR A 157 -21.29 -5.47 -16.23
N PHE A 158 -21.60 -6.59 -15.58
CA PHE A 158 -22.64 -6.68 -14.56
C PHE A 158 -22.12 -7.31 -13.27
N CYS A 159 -22.55 -6.77 -12.13
CA CYS A 159 -22.28 -7.33 -10.81
C CYS A 159 -23.55 -7.95 -10.24
N VAL A 160 -23.54 -9.27 -10.04
CA VAL A 160 -24.67 -9.99 -9.44
C VAL A 160 -24.86 -9.62 -7.97
N SER A 161 -23.78 -9.47 -7.20
CA SER A 161 -23.85 -9.12 -5.77
C SER A 161 -24.45 -7.72 -5.53
N CYS A 162 -24.08 -6.75 -6.36
CA CYS A 162 -24.62 -5.38 -6.25
C CYS A 162 -25.87 -5.14 -7.09
N MET A 163 -26.28 -6.11 -7.93
CA MET A 163 -27.34 -5.96 -8.93
C MET A 163 -27.20 -4.68 -9.75
N ALA A 164 -25.99 -4.40 -10.23
CA ALA A 164 -25.63 -3.12 -10.87
C ALA A 164 -24.71 -3.34 -12.07
N GLN A 165 -24.82 -2.46 -13.07
CA GLN A 165 -23.83 -2.36 -14.13
C GLN A 165 -22.50 -1.89 -13.55
N LYS A 166 -21.41 -2.52 -14.00
CA LYS A 166 -20.05 -2.21 -13.57
C LYS A 166 -19.41 -1.20 -14.51
N PRO A 167 -18.98 -0.03 -14.01
CA PRO A 167 -18.11 0.84 -14.76
C PRO A 167 -16.83 0.10 -15.19
N LEU A 168 -16.24 0.50 -16.31
CA LEU A 168 -14.93 0.06 -16.74
C LEU A 168 -13.91 0.25 -15.62
N ARG A 169 -13.02 -0.74 -15.51
CA ARG A 169 -11.97 -0.79 -14.48
C ARG A 169 -12.51 -0.91 -13.04
N SER A 170 -13.80 -1.14 -12.85
CA SER A 170 -14.38 -1.43 -11.54
C SER A 170 -14.35 -2.92 -11.19
N LYS A 171 -14.42 -3.22 -9.89
CA LYS A 171 -14.49 -4.59 -9.39
C LYS A 171 -15.32 -4.65 -8.11
N HIS A 172 -16.15 -5.69 -7.98
CA HIS A 172 -16.77 -6.03 -6.70
C HIS A 172 -15.72 -6.59 -5.73
N CYS A 173 -15.56 -5.94 -4.59
CA CYS A 173 -14.75 -6.43 -3.49
C CYS A 173 -15.64 -7.11 -2.45
N ARG A 174 -15.50 -8.43 -2.29
CA ARG A 174 -16.26 -9.22 -1.30
C ARG A 174 -16.00 -8.78 0.14
N HIS A 175 -14.80 -8.29 0.44
CA HIS A 175 -14.43 -7.81 1.78
C HIS A 175 -15.13 -6.51 2.15
N CYS A 176 -15.35 -5.65 1.16
CA CYS A 176 -16.04 -4.37 1.35
C CYS A 176 -17.52 -4.41 0.96
N ASP A 177 -17.97 -5.55 0.42
CA ASP A 177 -19.30 -5.82 -0.12
C ASP A 177 -19.84 -4.72 -1.05
N ARG A 178 -18.98 -4.25 -1.97
CA ARG A 178 -19.33 -3.18 -2.91
C ARG A 178 -18.47 -3.21 -4.15
N CYS A 179 -19.01 -2.69 -5.25
CA CYS A 179 -18.23 -2.35 -6.43
C CYS A 179 -17.40 -1.08 -6.18
N VAL A 180 -16.11 -1.15 -6.49
CA VAL A 180 -15.17 -0.03 -6.37
C VAL A 180 -14.71 0.39 -7.77
N ALA A 181 -14.87 1.67 -8.10
CA ALA A 181 -14.44 2.30 -9.34
C ALA A 181 -12.91 2.38 -9.39
N ARG A 182 -12.34 2.15 -10.58
CA ARG A 182 -10.87 2.05 -10.80
C ARG A 182 -10.19 1.26 -9.66
N HIS A 183 -10.72 0.07 -9.39
CA HIS A 183 -10.30 -0.75 -8.26
C HIS A 183 -8.83 -1.17 -8.43
N ASP A 184 -7.99 -0.86 -7.45
CA ASP A 184 -6.61 -1.33 -7.41
C ASP A 184 -6.50 -2.68 -6.71
N HIS A 185 -6.71 -2.68 -5.39
CA HIS A 185 -6.70 -3.89 -4.56
C HIS A 185 -7.48 -3.67 -3.25
N HIS A 186 -7.80 -4.76 -2.56
CA HIS A 186 -8.19 -4.68 -1.16
C HIS A 186 -6.93 -4.79 -0.30
N CYS A 187 -6.73 -3.84 0.61
CA CYS A 187 -5.49 -3.74 1.38
C CYS A 187 -5.78 -3.93 2.88
N PRO A 188 -5.38 -5.07 3.47
CA PRO A 188 -5.54 -5.30 4.91
C PRO A 188 -4.80 -4.25 5.76
N TRP A 189 -3.67 -3.74 5.27
CA TRP A 189 -2.83 -2.76 5.95
C TRP A 189 -3.48 -1.39 6.13
N VAL A 190 -4.38 -0.99 5.23
CA VAL A 190 -5.22 0.22 5.41
C VAL A 190 -6.68 -0.15 5.71
N TRP A 191 -6.96 -1.43 6.00
CA TRP A 191 -8.30 -1.95 6.33
C TRP A 191 -9.42 -1.41 5.41
N ASN A 192 -9.11 -1.26 4.12
CA ASN A 192 -10.02 -0.67 3.13
C ASN A 192 -9.60 -1.11 1.72
N CYS A 193 -10.50 -0.93 0.75
CA CYS A 193 -10.11 -0.97 -0.65
C CYS A 193 -9.27 0.25 -1.03
N VAL A 194 -8.32 0.04 -1.93
CA VAL A 194 -7.62 1.11 -2.64
C VAL A 194 -8.23 1.22 -4.03
N GLY A 195 -8.82 2.38 -4.34
CA GLY A 195 -9.53 2.63 -5.59
C GLY A 195 -9.57 4.12 -5.92
N LEU A 196 -10.44 4.52 -6.86
CA LEU A 196 -10.52 5.90 -7.36
C LEU A 196 -10.51 6.96 -6.24
N GLY A 197 -11.28 6.74 -5.17
CA GLY A 197 -11.51 7.74 -4.11
C GLY A 197 -10.34 7.96 -3.15
N ASN A 198 -9.45 6.97 -2.98
CA ASN A 198 -8.38 7.02 -1.97
C ASN A 198 -6.98 6.61 -2.47
N HIS A 199 -6.82 6.16 -3.71
CA HIS A 199 -5.53 5.71 -4.25
C HIS A 199 -4.43 6.77 -4.15
N ARG A 200 -4.76 8.06 -4.36
CA ARG A 200 -3.80 9.16 -4.15
C ARG A 200 -3.27 9.22 -2.71
N GLN A 201 -4.15 9.06 -1.72
CA GLN A 201 -3.75 9.07 -0.30
C GLN A 201 -2.87 7.86 0.01
N PHE A 202 -3.19 6.70 -0.59
CA PHE A 202 -2.36 5.50 -0.46
C PHE A 202 -0.93 5.73 -1.01
N ILE A 203 -0.79 6.36 -2.19
CA ILE A 203 0.55 6.68 -2.76
C ILE A 203 1.33 7.66 -1.86
N VAL A 204 0.69 8.72 -1.36
CA VAL A 204 1.34 9.68 -0.47
C VAL A 204 1.72 9.01 0.85
N PHE A 205 0.85 8.17 1.41
CA PHE A 205 1.13 7.37 2.60
C PHE A 205 2.38 6.51 2.42
N VAL A 206 2.43 5.66 1.39
CA VAL A 206 3.59 4.77 1.18
C VAL A 206 4.86 5.57 0.88
N SER A 207 4.76 6.68 0.14
CA SER A 207 5.91 7.56 -0.15
C SER A 207 6.48 8.17 1.13
N THR A 208 5.61 8.74 1.96
CA THR A 208 6.02 9.38 3.23
C THR A 208 6.41 8.35 4.30
N LEU A 209 5.91 7.12 4.23
CA LEU A 209 6.36 6.00 5.05
C LEU A 209 7.83 5.65 4.74
N VAL A 210 8.16 5.42 3.47
CA VAL A 210 9.54 5.09 3.04
C VAL A 210 10.51 6.22 3.39
N LEU A 211 10.16 7.46 3.02
CA LEU A 211 11.00 8.63 3.33
C LEU A 211 11.10 8.88 4.83
N GLY A 212 10.03 8.63 5.58
CA GLY A 212 9.97 8.79 7.03
C GLY A 212 10.89 7.79 7.75
N ILE A 213 10.92 6.52 7.31
CA ILE A 213 11.85 5.51 7.86
C ILE A 213 13.30 5.95 7.60
N ILE A 214 13.63 6.36 6.38
CA ILE A 214 14.99 6.84 6.04
C ILE A 214 15.39 8.06 6.88
N ALA A 215 14.48 9.02 7.07
CA ALA A 215 14.73 10.20 7.90
C ALA A 215 14.91 9.82 9.39
N PHE A 216 14.14 8.84 9.88
CA PHE A 216 14.28 8.32 11.23
C PHE A 216 15.62 7.62 11.44
N ASP A 217 16.05 6.79 10.49
CA ASP A 217 17.35 6.10 10.53
C ASP A 217 18.51 7.10 10.53
N TYR A 218 18.41 8.19 9.77
CA TYR A 218 19.39 9.27 9.80
C TYR A 218 19.47 9.95 11.18
N LEU A 219 18.32 10.28 11.78
CA LEU A 219 18.29 10.88 13.13
C LEU A 219 18.81 9.90 14.19
N ALA A 220 18.51 8.61 14.06
CA ALA A 220 19.06 7.57 14.91
C ALA A 220 20.59 7.49 14.80
N TYR A 221 21.13 7.54 13.58
CA TYR A 221 22.57 7.59 13.37
C TYR A 221 23.21 8.82 14.06
N GLN A 222 22.58 10.00 13.96
CA GLN A 222 23.05 11.20 14.66
C GLN A 222 22.96 11.08 16.19
N TYR A 223 21.96 10.36 16.69
CA TYR A 223 21.81 10.09 18.13
C TYR A 223 22.89 9.13 18.64
N PHE A 224 23.14 8.02 17.94
CA PHE A 224 24.15 7.04 18.34
C PHE A 224 25.59 7.52 18.12
N SER A 225 25.84 8.46 17.19
CA SER A 225 27.19 9.02 17.00
C SER A 225 27.71 9.80 18.21
N LEU A 226 26.80 10.26 19.10
CA LEU A 226 27.15 10.86 20.39
C LEU A 226 27.91 9.89 21.30
N VAL A 227 27.68 8.58 21.14
CA VAL A 227 28.35 7.52 21.91
C VAL A 227 29.79 7.33 21.39
N THR A 228 30.00 7.44 20.09
CA THR A 228 31.29 7.18 19.44
C THR A 228 32.26 8.36 19.52
N TYR A 229 31.74 9.60 19.50
CA TYR A 229 32.55 10.83 19.56
C TYR A 229 32.10 11.72 20.72
N PRO A 230 32.43 11.38 21.97
CA PRO A 230 32.22 12.30 23.08
C PRO A 230 33.02 13.59 22.79
N SER A 231 32.32 14.70 22.57
CA SER A 231 32.98 16.00 22.40
C SER A 231 33.80 16.29 23.66
N PRO A 232 35.04 16.80 23.55
CA PRO A 232 35.77 17.30 24.70
C PRO A 232 34.93 18.39 25.36
N LEU A 233 34.59 18.20 26.64
CA LEU A 233 33.88 19.19 27.42
C LEU A 233 34.68 20.51 27.41
N PRO A 234 34.07 21.67 27.10
CA PRO A 234 34.65 22.94 27.52
C PRO A 234 34.71 22.96 29.07
N PRO A 235 35.73 23.59 29.67
CA PRO A 235 35.88 23.63 31.11
C PRO A 235 34.61 24.18 31.77
N HIS A 236 34.17 23.46 32.80
CA HIS A 236 33.02 23.74 33.65
C HIS A 236 32.96 25.21 34.06
N ASP A 237 31.91 25.95 33.67
CA ASP A 237 31.50 27.19 34.34
C ASP A 237 30.06 27.66 34.01
N THR A 238 29.14 26.77 33.59
CA THR A 238 27.71 27.12 33.56
C THR A 238 26.82 26.01 34.14
N PRO A 239 25.94 26.32 35.11
CA PRO A 239 24.95 25.37 35.59
C PRO A 239 23.79 25.29 34.59
N SER A 240 23.80 24.27 33.72
CA SER A 240 22.65 23.96 32.90
C SER A 240 21.61 23.22 33.75
N LEU A 241 20.43 23.83 33.91
CA LEU A 241 19.25 23.30 34.62
C LEU A 241 18.69 21.99 34.03
N PHE A 242 19.22 21.53 32.89
CA PHE A 242 18.85 20.28 32.22
C PHE A 242 20.12 19.51 31.90
N ALA A 243 20.47 18.58 32.77
CA ALA A 243 21.62 17.72 32.58
C ALA A 243 21.53 17.01 31.22
N ARG A 244 22.60 17.12 30.41
CA ARG A 244 22.91 16.07 29.42
C ARG A 244 22.72 14.72 30.11
N VAL A 245 22.19 13.74 29.38
CA VAL A 245 22.30 12.32 29.77
C VAL A 245 23.72 12.14 30.33
N PRO A 246 23.87 11.66 31.58
CA PRO A 246 25.19 11.52 32.18
C PRO A 246 26.05 10.72 31.18
N PRO A 247 27.28 11.16 30.89
CA PRO A 247 28.14 10.39 30.01
C PRO A 247 28.23 8.96 30.57
N PRO A 248 28.23 7.92 29.73
CA PRO A 248 28.59 6.60 30.19
C PRO A 248 29.91 6.76 30.96
N GLY A 249 29.98 6.12 32.14
CA GLY A 249 31.19 6.17 32.96
C GLY A 249 32.43 5.83 32.11
N PRO A 250 33.62 6.31 32.51
CA PRO A 250 34.84 6.04 31.74
C PRO A 250 34.95 4.54 31.44
N PRO A 251 35.33 4.14 30.22
CA PRO A 251 35.58 2.73 29.94
C PRO A 251 36.61 2.22 30.97
N PRO A 252 36.44 0.99 31.49
CA PRO A 252 37.35 0.47 32.50
C PRO A 252 38.76 0.43 31.92
N THR A 253 39.62 1.32 32.41
CA THR A 253 41.04 1.34 32.12
C THR A 253 41.73 0.27 32.96
N THR A 254 41.64 -0.98 32.52
CA THR A 254 42.54 -2.04 32.97
C THR A 254 43.45 -2.45 31.81
N PRO A 255 44.76 -2.17 31.88
CA PRO A 255 45.73 -2.74 30.96
C PRO A 255 46.07 -4.16 31.43
N GLY A 256 45.44 -5.17 30.85
CA GLY A 256 45.77 -6.56 31.17
C GLY A 256 44.82 -7.60 30.57
N GLY A 257 45.23 -8.19 29.46
CA GLY A 257 44.71 -9.48 28.95
C GLY A 257 43.43 -9.42 28.13
N PRO A 258 43.20 -10.38 27.22
CA PRO A 258 41.94 -10.50 26.48
C PRO A 258 40.88 -10.97 27.46
N THR A 259 40.23 -10.05 28.16
CA THR A 259 39.04 -10.37 28.94
C THR A 259 37.91 -10.59 27.95
N ASP A 260 37.55 -11.86 27.76
CA ASP A 260 36.33 -12.36 27.12
C ASP A 260 35.06 -11.86 27.85
N THR A 261 34.84 -10.54 27.88
CA THR A 261 33.55 -9.93 28.23
C THR A 261 32.74 -9.52 26.99
N GLY A 262 33.19 -9.93 25.79
CA GLY A 262 32.51 -9.70 24.51
C GLY A 262 31.48 -10.76 24.10
N SER A 263 31.18 -11.75 24.94
CA SER A 263 30.47 -12.98 24.54
C SER A 263 28.94 -12.94 24.69
N SER A 264 28.35 -11.78 25.00
CA SER A 264 26.90 -11.68 25.17
C SER A 264 26.16 -11.08 23.98
N CYS A 265 26.81 -10.45 23.00
CA CYS A 265 26.13 -9.86 21.85
C CYS A 265 26.63 -10.50 20.54
N ILE A 266 25.71 -11.04 19.74
CA ILE A 266 26.02 -11.78 18.49
C ILE A 266 26.10 -10.86 17.26
N LEU A 267 25.96 -9.55 17.45
CA LEU A 267 25.91 -8.55 16.39
C LEU A 267 27.30 -7.89 16.21
N PRO A 268 27.54 -7.16 15.10
CA PRO A 268 28.76 -6.37 14.95
C PRO A 268 28.94 -5.38 16.11
N ASP A 269 30.20 -5.09 16.48
CA ASP A 269 30.56 -4.26 17.63
C ASP A 269 29.82 -2.92 17.68
N SER A 270 29.64 -2.25 16.54
CA SER A 270 28.91 -0.99 16.44
C SER A 270 27.43 -1.11 16.82
N ILE A 271 26.80 -2.25 16.50
CA ILE A 271 25.41 -2.52 16.83
C ILE A 271 25.29 -2.97 18.29
N CYS A 272 26.27 -3.71 18.81
CA CYS A 272 26.30 -4.08 20.22
C CYS A 272 26.44 -2.84 21.11
N ALA A 273 27.33 -1.90 20.76
CA ALA A 273 27.46 -0.63 21.45
C ALA A 273 26.18 0.22 21.38
N ALA A 274 25.51 0.26 20.23
CA ALA A 274 24.23 0.96 20.08
C ALA A 274 23.11 0.30 20.91
N THR A 275 23.09 -1.03 20.97
CA THR A 275 22.13 -1.80 21.76
C THR A 275 22.35 -1.52 23.25
N GLU A 276 23.58 -1.56 23.74
CA GLU A 276 23.90 -1.23 25.14
C GLU A 276 23.50 0.21 25.51
N PHE A 277 23.64 1.15 24.57
CA PHE A 277 23.26 2.54 24.80
C PHE A 277 21.74 2.78 24.82
N ASP A 278 21.00 2.26 23.83
CA ASP A 278 19.54 2.35 23.78
C ASP A 278 18.96 1.12 23.07
N SER A 279 18.74 0.05 23.84
CA SER A 279 18.15 -1.22 23.38
C SER A 279 16.76 -1.01 22.78
N PHE A 280 15.93 -0.15 23.39
CA PHE A 280 14.58 0.12 22.91
C PHE A 280 14.61 0.70 21.50
N LEU A 281 15.39 1.76 21.30
CA LEU A 281 15.50 2.42 20.01
C LEU A 281 16.13 1.48 18.97
N THR A 282 17.14 0.71 19.36
CA THR A 282 17.79 -0.27 18.48
C THR A 282 16.80 -1.33 18.01
N SER A 283 15.97 -1.88 18.91
CA SER A 283 14.93 -2.85 18.55
C SER A 283 13.84 -2.25 17.63
N LEU A 284 13.45 -1.00 17.86
CA LEU A 284 12.52 -0.27 17.01
C LEU A 284 13.09 -0.03 15.60
N LEU A 285 14.38 0.30 15.49
CA LEU A 285 15.09 0.46 14.22
C LEU A 285 15.14 -0.87 13.43
N PHE A 286 15.41 -1.98 14.10
CA PHE A 286 15.32 -3.30 13.47
C PHE A 286 13.91 -3.58 12.94
N TRP A 287 12.88 -3.26 13.72
CA TRP A 287 11.48 -3.45 13.34
C TRP A 287 11.07 -2.60 12.13
N THR A 288 11.49 -1.33 12.05
CA THR A 288 11.18 -0.47 10.90
C THR A 288 12.01 -0.83 9.67
N ASN A 289 13.29 -1.15 9.84
CA ASN A 289 14.15 -1.55 8.74
C ASN A 289 13.77 -2.92 8.16
N LEU A 290 13.16 -3.81 8.95
CA LEU A 290 12.53 -5.02 8.44
C LEU A 290 11.41 -4.72 7.43
N GLN A 291 10.70 -3.60 7.61
CA GLN A 291 9.59 -3.19 6.74
C GLN A 291 10.04 -2.39 5.51
N LEU A 292 11.19 -1.75 5.57
CA LEU A 292 11.67 -0.85 4.52
C LEU A 292 11.82 -1.52 3.14
N PRO A 293 12.40 -2.74 3.00
CA PRO A 293 12.57 -3.36 1.69
C PRO A 293 11.25 -3.60 0.96
N TRP A 294 10.23 -4.13 1.65
CA TRP A 294 8.95 -4.44 1.01
C TRP A 294 8.15 -3.18 0.69
N THR A 295 8.18 -2.16 1.57
CA THR A 295 7.49 -0.88 1.33
C THR A 295 8.13 -0.11 0.18
N PHE A 296 9.45 -0.16 0.03
CA PHE A 296 10.16 0.41 -1.10
C PHE A 296 9.77 -0.26 -2.43
N LEU A 297 9.71 -1.59 -2.46
CA LEU A 297 9.25 -2.35 -3.65
C LEU A 297 7.78 -2.04 -3.98
N LEU A 298 6.91 -1.97 -2.97
CA LEU A 298 5.52 -1.57 -3.16
C LEU A 298 5.44 -0.16 -3.78
N LEU A 299 6.23 0.79 -3.29
CA LEU A 299 6.25 2.15 -3.82
C LEU A 299 6.69 2.17 -5.29
N GLY A 300 7.80 1.49 -5.61
CA GLY A 300 8.31 1.44 -6.98
C GLY A 300 7.33 0.80 -7.97
N THR A 301 6.67 -0.30 -7.56
CA THR A 301 5.66 -0.96 -8.40
C THR A 301 4.43 -0.08 -8.63
N GLN A 302 3.94 0.60 -7.59
CA GLN A 302 2.80 1.49 -7.69
C GLN A 302 3.10 2.74 -8.53
N ILE A 303 4.29 3.34 -8.38
CA ILE A 303 4.74 4.44 -9.25
C ILE A 303 4.77 3.97 -10.71
N TRP A 304 5.34 2.80 -10.99
CA TRP A 304 5.37 2.26 -12.35
C TRP A 304 3.96 2.03 -12.91
N GLN A 305 3.03 1.51 -12.10
CA GLN A 305 1.64 1.32 -12.50
C GLN A 305 0.95 2.65 -12.82
N VAL A 306 1.15 3.67 -11.99
CA VAL A 306 0.66 5.04 -12.24
C VAL A 306 1.24 5.58 -13.54
N CYS A 307 2.55 5.46 -13.77
CA CYS A 307 3.23 5.89 -15.00
C CYS A 307 2.72 5.16 -16.25
N ARG A 308 2.08 4.00 -16.12
CA ARG A 308 1.50 3.21 -17.22
C ARG A 308 -0.04 3.28 -17.26
N GLN A 309 -0.64 4.07 -16.38
CA GLN A 309 -2.08 4.19 -16.19
C GLN A 309 -2.78 2.83 -15.98
N MET A 310 -2.18 1.99 -15.15
CA MET A 310 -2.70 0.67 -14.78
C MET A 310 -2.99 0.59 -13.29
N THR A 311 -3.88 -0.34 -12.94
CA THR A 311 -4.11 -0.81 -11.58
C THR A 311 -3.47 -2.18 -11.38
N THR A 312 -3.20 -2.55 -10.12
CA THR A 312 -2.76 -3.89 -9.73
C THR A 312 -3.76 -4.96 -10.19
N TYR A 313 -5.06 -4.67 -10.12
CA TYR A 313 -6.09 -5.57 -10.63
C TYR A 313 -5.96 -5.83 -12.13
N GLU A 314 -5.74 -4.79 -12.92
CA GLU A 314 -5.55 -4.93 -14.37
C GLU A 314 -4.29 -5.74 -14.67
N VAL A 315 -3.15 -5.35 -14.08
CA VAL A 315 -1.85 -6.02 -14.29
C VAL A 315 -1.94 -7.52 -13.98
N SER A 316 -2.58 -7.89 -12.87
CA SER A 316 -2.73 -9.29 -12.46
C SER A 316 -3.66 -10.11 -13.36
N ASN A 317 -4.51 -9.46 -14.18
CA ASN A 317 -5.48 -10.14 -15.04
C ASN A 317 -5.26 -9.91 -16.54
N LEU A 318 -4.15 -9.27 -16.94
CA LEU A 318 -3.82 -8.99 -18.34
C LEU A 318 -3.86 -10.24 -19.22
N GLY A 319 -3.31 -11.36 -18.74
CA GLY A 319 -3.30 -12.61 -19.51
C GLY A 319 -4.68 -13.27 -19.69
N ARG A 320 -5.62 -12.99 -18.78
CA ARG A 320 -6.97 -13.59 -18.78
C ARG A 320 -7.98 -12.78 -19.57
N TYR A 321 -7.94 -11.46 -19.43
CA TYR A 321 -8.95 -10.57 -20.00
C TYR A 321 -8.38 -9.64 -21.08
N GLY A 322 -7.08 -9.72 -21.39
CA GLY A 322 -6.43 -8.69 -22.20
C GLY A 322 -6.64 -7.30 -21.58
N TRP A 323 -6.62 -6.27 -22.42
CA TRP A 323 -7.05 -4.95 -22.01
C TRP A 323 -8.59 -4.87 -22.04
N MET A 324 -9.19 -4.72 -20.85
CA MET A 324 -10.64 -4.52 -20.67
C MET A 324 -11.55 -5.60 -21.29
N GLY A 325 -11.11 -6.85 -21.29
CA GLY A 325 -12.03 -7.96 -21.52
C GLY A 325 -12.35 -8.30 -22.97
N GLY A 326 -11.66 -7.68 -23.94
CA GLY A 326 -11.97 -7.87 -25.35
C GLY A 326 -13.32 -7.24 -25.71
N ARG A 327 -13.40 -6.61 -26.88
CA ARG A 327 -14.70 -6.25 -27.46
C ARG A 327 -15.56 -7.51 -27.55
N GLY A 328 -16.60 -7.60 -26.71
CA GLY A 328 -17.79 -8.42 -26.89
C GLY A 328 -17.61 -9.76 -27.60
N THR A 329 -16.56 -10.53 -27.27
CA THR A 329 -16.46 -11.89 -27.78
C THR A 329 -17.41 -12.76 -26.98
N SER A 330 -18.34 -13.38 -27.69
CA SER A 330 -19.43 -14.18 -27.13
C SER A 330 -18.93 -15.22 -26.11
N LEU A 331 -19.83 -15.67 -25.24
CA LEU A 331 -19.59 -16.71 -24.23
C LEU A 331 -18.83 -17.93 -24.81
N ASN A 332 -19.07 -18.28 -26.08
CA ASN A 332 -18.38 -19.37 -26.78
C ASN A 332 -16.88 -19.12 -27.01
N THR A 333 -16.45 -17.88 -27.23
CA THR A 333 -15.03 -17.56 -27.41
C THR A 333 -14.28 -17.55 -26.07
N GLN A 334 -14.94 -17.17 -24.97
CA GLN A 334 -14.37 -17.32 -23.62
C GLN A 334 -14.25 -18.79 -23.20
N MET A 335 -15.24 -19.63 -23.55
CA MET A 335 -15.14 -21.07 -23.32
C MET A 335 -14.02 -21.72 -24.16
N GLY A 336 -13.75 -21.22 -25.37
CA GLY A 336 -12.60 -21.66 -26.18
C GLY A 336 -11.23 -21.37 -25.54
N ALA A 337 -11.10 -20.23 -24.83
CA ALA A 337 -9.87 -19.91 -24.08
C ALA A 337 -9.74 -20.72 -22.77
N LEU A 338 -10.86 -21.17 -22.19
CA LEU A 338 -10.88 -22.09 -21.05
C LEU A 338 -10.58 -23.54 -21.46
N ALA A 339 -10.90 -23.95 -22.69
CA ALA A 339 -10.61 -25.30 -23.19
C ALA A 339 -9.10 -25.59 -23.38
N GLY A 340 -8.26 -24.55 -23.40
CA GLY A 340 -6.79 -24.67 -23.46
C GLY A 340 -6.09 -24.67 -22.09
N VAL A 341 -6.84 -24.54 -20.99
CA VAL A 341 -6.28 -24.53 -19.64
C VAL A 341 -6.89 -25.71 -18.88
N HIS A 342 -6.08 -26.75 -18.66
CA HIS A 342 -6.44 -27.83 -17.75
C HIS A 342 -6.93 -27.24 -16.41
N PRO A 343 -8.06 -27.70 -15.86
CA PRO A 343 -8.57 -27.20 -14.61
C PRO A 343 -7.56 -27.52 -13.50
N LEU A 344 -6.98 -26.49 -12.89
CA LEU A 344 -6.33 -26.64 -11.59
C LEU A 344 -7.44 -26.87 -10.58
N SER A 345 -7.53 -28.10 -10.07
CA SER A 345 -8.42 -28.50 -9.00
C SER A 345 -8.18 -27.68 -7.73
N GLU A 346 -9.25 -27.51 -6.97
CA GLU A 346 -9.35 -26.73 -5.71
C GLU A 346 -8.62 -27.35 -4.50
N GLU A 347 -7.57 -28.16 -4.69
CA GLU A 347 -6.89 -28.88 -3.59
C GLU A 347 -5.42 -28.48 -3.36
N GLY A 348 -4.99 -27.34 -3.87
CA GLY A 348 -3.58 -26.90 -3.82
C GLY A 348 -3.13 -26.17 -2.54
N MET A 349 -3.68 -26.49 -1.36
CA MET A 349 -3.23 -25.88 -0.08
C MET A 349 -2.96 -26.87 1.06
N ALA A 350 -2.80 -28.15 0.76
CA ALA A 350 -2.34 -29.14 1.74
C ALA A 350 -1.34 -30.12 1.11
N SER A 351 -0.36 -30.55 1.91
CA SER A 351 0.70 -31.53 1.59
C SER A 351 1.94 -31.00 0.86
N ALA A 352 2.90 -30.51 1.66
CA ALA A 352 4.31 -30.74 1.40
C ALA A 352 4.74 -31.99 2.19
N ALA A 353 4.73 -33.17 1.56
CA ALA A 353 5.48 -34.33 2.02
C ALA A 353 5.58 -35.38 0.89
N HIS A 354 6.81 -35.88 0.73
CA HIS A 354 7.27 -37.01 -0.08
C HIS A 354 7.92 -36.72 -1.44
N GLY A 355 9.20 -37.10 -1.50
CA GLY A 355 10.04 -37.10 -2.68
C GLY A 355 9.76 -38.28 -3.61
N GLY A 356 10.22 -38.12 -4.85
CA GLY A 356 10.22 -39.14 -5.88
C GLY A 356 10.95 -38.64 -7.13
N HIS A 357 12.06 -39.31 -7.46
CA HIS A 357 12.90 -39.05 -8.63
C HIS A 357 12.16 -39.29 -9.95
N GLY A 358 12.48 -38.48 -10.96
CA GLY A 358 12.12 -38.73 -12.36
C GLY A 358 12.94 -37.84 -13.30
N HIS A 359 13.95 -38.44 -13.93
CA HIS A 359 14.80 -37.80 -14.94
C HIS A 359 14.05 -37.60 -16.26
N ALA A 360 14.22 -36.44 -16.91
CA ALA A 360 14.10 -36.29 -18.35
C ALA A 360 14.99 -35.15 -18.86
N HIS A 361 15.92 -35.51 -19.75
CA HIS A 361 16.88 -34.62 -20.38
C HIS A 361 16.24 -33.81 -21.52
N GLY A 362 16.63 -32.54 -21.64
CA GLY A 362 16.36 -31.70 -22.80
C GLY A 362 17.30 -30.51 -22.81
N HIS A 363 18.40 -30.60 -23.55
CA HIS A 363 19.39 -29.54 -23.72
C HIS A 363 18.87 -28.50 -24.71
N SER A 364 18.90 -27.21 -24.35
CA SER A 364 19.07 -26.13 -25.32
C SER A 364 19.95 -25.02 -24.73
N HIS A 365 20.97 -24.67 -25.49
CA HIS A 365 21.97 -23.65 -25.16
C HIS A 365 21.44 -22.26 -25.57
N GLY A 366 21.42 -21.34 -24.60
CA GLY A 366 21.02 -19.94 -24.82
C GLY A 366 21.31 -19.10 -23.58
N GLY A 367 22.59 -18.90 -23.29
CA GLY A 367 23.06 -18.18 -22.10
C GLY A 367 22.79 -16.68 -22.17
N GLY A 368 21.58 -16.27 -21.82
CA GLY A 368 21.24 -14.87 -21.55
C GLY A 368 21.61 -14.45 -20.12
N ILE A 369 21.89 -13.16 -19.93
CA ILE A 369 22.21 -12.52 -18.64
C ILE A 369 21.15 -12.83 -17.56
N ALA A 370 19.91 -13.15 -17.95
CA ALA A 370 18.83 -13.58 -17.06
C ALA A 370 19.06 -14.94 -16.37
N ALA A 371 19.77 -15.88 -16.99
CA ALA A 371 20.10 -17.18 -16.38
C ALA A 371 21.11 -17.06 -15.22
N LYS A 372 21.89 -15.97 -15.21
CA LYS A 372 22.82 -15.65 -14.12
C LYS A 372 22.15 -14.95 -12.93
N LEU A 373 20.96 -14.34 -13.11
CA LEU A 373 20.17 -13.76 -12.01
C LEU A 373 19.24 -14.77 -11.33
N SER A 374 18.88 -15.86 -12.00
CA SER A 374 17.99 -16.91 -11.45
C SER A 374 18.73 -18.04 -10.73
N SER A 375 20.06 -18.09 -10.79
CA SER A 375 20.88 -19.04 -10.06
C SER A 375 21.65 -18.36 -8.92
N GLY A 376 21.50 -18.88 -7.69
CA GLY A 376 22.16 -18.38 -6.48
C GLY A 376 21.26 -17.62 -5.50
N ARG A 377 21.87 -16.99 -4.48
CA ARG A 377 21.19 -16.29 -3.36
C ARG A 377 20.13 -15.27 -3.82
N MET A 378 20.29 -14.64 -4.97
CA MET A 378 19.35 -13.69 -5.56
C MET A 378 18.01 -14.35 -5.97
N GLY A 379 18.05 -15.58 -6.50
CA GLY A 379 16.86 -16.33 -6.89
C GLY A 379 16.04 -16.84 -5.69
N PHE A 380 16.70 -17.15 -4.57
CA PHE A 380 16.04 -17.45 -3.30
C PHE A 380 15.36 -16.21 -2.72
N LEU A 381 16.04 -15.06 -2.75
CA LEU A 381 15.46 -13.78 -2.29
C LEU A 381 14.22 -13.41 -3.11
N MET A 382 14.25 -13.58 -4.44
CA MET A 382 13.08 -13.33 -5.30
C MET A 382 11.89 -14.25 -5.00
N LYS A 383 12.14 -15.53 -4.68
CA LYS A 383 11.10 -16.48 -4.26
C LYS A 383 10.56 -16.19 -2.86
N LEU A 384 11.45 -15.81 -1.94
CA LEU A 384 11.08 -15.43 -0.56
C LEU A 384 10.27 -14.11 -0.55
N MET A 385 10.56 -13.20 -1.47
CA MET A 385 9.88 -11.91 -1.66
C MET A 385 8.60 -12.01 -2.51
N GLY A 386 8.23 -13.19 -3.04
CA GLY A 386 7.07 -13.35 -3.94
C GLY A 386 7.19 -12.60 -5.28
N LEU A 387 8.40 -12.12 -5.61
CA LEU A 387 8.73 -11.48 -6.88
C LEU A 387 8.93 -12.51 -8.00
N ASP A 388 9.01 -13.79 -7.67
CA ASP A 388 8.98 -14.88 -8.62
C ASP A 388 7.67 -14.90 -9.43
N ARG A 389 6.52 -14.53 -8.85
CA ARG A 389 5.26 -14.33 -9.60
C ARG A 389 5.32 -13.16 -10.60
N PHE A 390 6.15 -12.16 -10.34
CA PHE A 390 6.33 -11.00 -11.22
C PHE A 390 7.45 -11.19 -12.26
N THR A 391 8.38 -12.12 -12.02
CA THR A 391 9.56 -12.37 -12.87
C THR A 391 9.50 -13.70 -13.63
N GLN A 392 8.82 -14.72 -13.10
CA GLN A 392 8.48 -15.96 -13.79
C GLN A 392 7.20 -15.80 -14.61
N THR A 393 7.14 -14.76 -15.43
CA THR A 393 6.29 -14.84 -16.61
C THR A 393 7.00 -15.75 -17.60
N ARG A 394 6.63 -17.03 -17.64
CA ARG A 394 6.94 -17.96 -18.75
C ARG A 394 6.45 -17.46 -20.11
N ASP A 395 5.89 -16.25 -20.16
CA ASP A 395 5.33 -15.63 -21.34
C ASP A 395 5.59 -14.11 -21.40
N ARG A 396 6.80 -13.66 -21.04
CA ARG A 396 7.18 -12.25 -21.22
C ARG A 396 7.03 -11.84 -22.70
N GLU A 397 7.29 -12.76 -23.62
CA GLU A 397 7.06 -12.55 -25.05
C GLU A 397 5.57 -12.55 -25.43
N GLY A 398 4.73 -13.41 -24.85
CA GLY A 398 3.28 -13.39 -25.07
C GLY A 398 2.61 -12.14 -24.50
N LEU A 399 2.96 -11.70 -23.29
CA LEU A 399 2.48 -10.45 -22.69
C LEU A 399 2.95 -9.22 -23.47
N VAL A 400 4.19 -9.19 -23.95
CA VAL A 400 4.69 -8.13 -24.83
C VAL A 400 3.97 -8.14 -26.18
N LYS A 401 3.71 -9.32 -26.77
CA LYS A 401 2.93 -9.46 -28.01
C LYS A 401 1.46 -9.07 -27.83
N LEU A 402 0.82 -9.40 -26.71
CA LEU A 402 -0.56 -9.00 -26.36
C LEU A 402 -0.67 -7.51 -26.05
N ALA A 403 0.30 -6.95 -25.32
CA ALA A 403 0.39 -5.50 -25.07
C ALA A 403 0.73 -4.71 -26.34
N ALA A 404 1.45 -5.30 -27.29
CA ALA A 404 1.68 -4.72 -28.61
C ALA A 404 0.43 -4.77 -29.51
N ARG A 405 -0.46 -5.75 -29.32
CA ARG A 405 -1.67 -5.92 -30.13
C ARG A 405 -2.83 -5.01 -29.69
N ASN A 406 -2.89 -4.64 -28.42
CA ASN A 406 -3.90 -3.75 -27.85
C ASN A 406 -3.20 -2.68 -27.00
N ARG A 407 -3.06 -1.47 -27.54
CA ARG A 407 -2.46 -0.33 -26.83
C ARG A 407 -3.42 0.11 -25.72
N ASN A 408 -2.91 0.32 -24.50
CA ASN A 408 -3.73 0.82 -23.38
C ASN A 408 -4.39 2.16 -23.79
N PRO A 409 -5.73 2.23 -23.91
CA PRO A 409 -6.39 3.44 -24.40
C PRO A 409 -6.33 4.60 -23.40
N PHE A 410 -6.02 4.34 -22.13
CA PHE A 410 -5.83 5.36 -21.11
C PHE A 410 -4.40 5.91 -21.05
N ASP A 411 -3.45 5.33 -21.79
CA ASP A 411 -2.03 5.71 -21.71
C ASP A 411 -1.74 7.01 -22.49
N LEU A 412 -1.36 8.04 -21.74
CA LEU A 412 -0.93 9.36 -22.21
C LEU A 412 0.59 9.53 -22.18
N GLY A 413 1.34 8.47 -21.85
CA GLY A 413 2.75 8.53 -21.53
C GLY A 413 2.99 8.89 -20.05
N CYS A 414 4.18 8.59 -19.54
CA CYS A 414 4.52 8.66 -18.12
C CYS A 414 4.05 9.95 -17.42
N VAL A 415 4.44 11.11 -17.95
CA VAL A 415 4.09 12.42 -17.36
C VAL A 415 2.58 12.68 -17.42
N GLY A 416 1.94 12.39 -18.56
CA GLY A 416 0.50 12.57 -18.73
C GLY A 416 -0.32 11.64 -17.83
N ASN A 417 0.14 10.41 -17.62
CA ASN A 417 -0.51 9.44 -16.73
C ASN A 417 -0.38 9.85 -15.26
N CYS A 418 0.80 10.34 -14.86
CA CYS A 418 0.98 10.91 -13.54
C CYS A 418 0.05 12.11 -13.33
N GLN A 419 -0.02 13.03 -14.29
CA GLN A 419 -0.96 14.16 -14.24
C GLN A 419 -2.42 13.69 -14.15
N ASP A 420 -2.82 12.70 -14.94
CA ASP A 420 -4.17 12.13 -14.92
C ASP A 420 -4.52 11.46 -13.58
N PHE A 421 -3.55 10.74 -12.99
CA PHE A 421 -3.72 10.12 -11.69
C PHE A 421 -4.01 11.16 -10.60
N TRP A 422 -3.25 12.26 -10.57
CA TRP A 422 -3.46 13.34 -9.61
C TRP A 422 -4.71 14.16 -9.90
N SER A 423 -5.11 14.29 -11.17
CA SER A 423 -6.29 15.05 -11.60
C SER A 423 -7.60 14.23 -11.63
N THR A 424 -7.53 12.92 -11.36
CA THR A 424 -8.70 12.01 -11.33
C THR A 424 -9.39 11.89 -12.69
N GLY A 425 -8.63 11.62 -13.75
CA GLY A 425 -9.20 11.35 -15.07
C GLY A 425 -9.46 12.60 -15.91
N ARG A 426 -9.07 13.81 -15.46
CA ARG A 426 -9.29 15.06 -16.22
C ARG A 426 -8.44 15.15 -17.48
N GLU A 427 -7.25 14.54 -17.48
CA GLU A 427 -6.37 14.56 -18.64
C GLU A 427 -6.91 13.64 -19.74
N VAL A 428 -7.39 12.45 -19.37
CA VAL A 428 -8.08 11.55 -20.30
C VAL A 428 -9.47 12.09 -20.68
N GLY A 429 -10.16 12.78 -19.76
CA GLY A 429 -11.50 13.32 -19.99
C GLY A 429 -12.65 12.42 -19.50
N VAL A 430 -12.42 11.54 -18.52
CA VAL A 430 -13.35 10.45 -18.16
C VAL A 430 -13.83 10.54 -16.71
N ASP A 431 -15.08 10.12 -16.49
CA ASP A 431 -15.61 9.83 -15.15
C ASP A 431 -15.50 8.34 -14.86
N TYR A 432 -14.47 7.92 -14.12
CA TYR A 432 -14.26 6.51 -13.82
C TYR A 432 -15.41 5.85 -13.03
N GLU A 433 -16.30 6.63 -12.39
CA GLU A 433 -17.47 6.09 -11.69
C GLU A 433 -18.64 5.76 -12.63
N ARG A 434 -18.65 6.33 -13.85
CA ARG A 434 -19.74 6.21 -14.84
C ARG A 434 -19.25 5.90 -16.26
N LEU A 435 -18.00 5.48 -16.40
CA LEU A 435 -17.43 5.11 -17.68
C LEU A 435 -17.77 3.65 -17.97
N TYR A 436 -18.71 3.35 -18.86
CA TYR A 436 -19.10 1.97 -19.20
C TYR A 436 -18.48 1.45 -20.51
N GLU A 437 -17.97 2.36 -21.35
CA GLU A 437 -17.44 2.05 -22.67
C GLU A 437 -16.23 2.89 -23.06
N VAL A 438 -15.46 2.38 -24.01
CA VAL A 438 -14.39 3.12 -24.67
C VAL A 438 -14.93 3.68 -25.99
N PRO A 439 -14.86 5.00 -26.24
CA PRO A 439 -15.25 5.58 -27.52
C PRO A 439 -14.51 4.91 -28.69
N GLN A 440 -15.20 4.68 -29.81
CA GLN A 440 -14.59 4.04 -31.00
C GLN A 440 -13.41 4.85 -31.55
N GLU A 441 -13.53 6.17 -31.50
CA GLU A 441 -12.51 7.16 -31.88
C GLU A 441 -11.38 7.35 -30.84
N GLY A 442 -11.52 6.73 -29.65
CA GLY A 442 -10.60 6.85 -28.53
C GLY A 442 -10.80 8.13 -27.69
N PHE A 443 -10.25 8.13 -26.48
CA PHE A 443 -10.52 9.20 -25.50
C PHE A 443 -10.01 10.58 -25.94
N ARG A 444 -8.88 10.66 -26.65
CA ARG A 444 -8.32 11.95 -27.10
C ARG A 444 -9.24 12.64 -28.11
N GLU A 445 -9.74 11.89 -29.08
CA GLU A 445 -10.61 12.41 -30.13
C GLU A 445 -11.98 12.77 -29.57
N ALA A 446 -12.55 11.90 -28.73
CA ALA A 446 -13.80 12.17 -28.03
C ALA A 446 -13.72 13.45 -27.17
N LYS A 447 -12.59 13.67 -26.49
CA LYS A 447 -12.34 14.90 -25.72
C LYS A 447 -12.24 16.13 -26.62
N ARG A 448 -11.57 16.04 -27.78
CA ARG A 448 -11.45 17.14 -28.76
C ARG A 448 -12.81 17.53 -29.33
N ARG A 449 -13.55 16.57 -29.88
CA ARG A 449 -14.87 16.80 -30.48
C ARG A 449 -15.87 17.39 -29.50
N ARG A 450 -15.80 16.99 -28.23
CA ARG A 450 -16.62 17.57 -27.18
C ARG A 450 -16.26 19.02 -26.88
N ARG A 451 -14.97 19.34 -26.86
CA ARG A 451 -14.49 20.72 -26.69
C ARG A 451 -14.98 21.58 -27.84
N GLU A 452 -14.89 21.11 -29.07
CA GLU A 452 -15.41 21.80 -30.27
C GLU A 452 -16.93 22.03 -30.14
N ARG A 453 -17.71 21.02 -29.75
CA ARG A 453 -19.16 21.17 -29.51
C ARG A 453 -19.48 22.21 -28.42
N MET A 454 -18.71 22.24 -27.33
CA MET A 454 -18.86 23.25 -26.28
C MET A 454 -18.46 24.66 -26.75
N GLU A 455 -17.54 24.78 -27.71
CA GLU A 455 -17.16 26.05 -28.35
C GLU A 455 -18.31 26.52 -29.25
N GLU A 456 -18.90 25.61 -30.03
CA GLU A 456 -20.07 25.88 -30.88
C GLU A 456 -21.32 26.28 -30.07
N GLU A 457 -21.56 25.62 -28.94
CA GLU A 457 -22.69 25.90 -28.04
C GLU A 457 -22.45 27.15 -27.16
N GLY A 458 -21.29 27.82 -27.27
CA GLY A 458 -20.98 29.05 -26.53
C GLY A 458 -20.75 28.85 -25.02
N LEU A 459 -20.58 27.62 -24.55
CA LEU A 459 -20.48 27.26 -23.13
C LEU A 459 -19.07 27.44 -22.53
N LEU A 460 -18.06 27.73 -23.35
CA LEU A 460 -16.65 27.86 -22.91
C LEU A 460 -16.24 29.27 -22.44
N ALA A 461 -17.16 30.24 -22.41
CA ALA A 461 -16.86 31.64 -22.16
C ALA A 461 -16.37 31.99 -20.73
N ASP A 462 -16.34 31.05 -19.77
CA ASP A 462 -15.99 31.35 -18.36
C ASP A 462 -14.66 30.73 -17.85
N GLU A 463 -13.94 29.93 -18.66
CA GLU A 463 -12.69 29.30 -18.18
C GLU A 463 -11.44 30.21 -18.25
N GLY A 464 -11.52 31.32 -18.98
CA GLY A 464 -10.39 32.25 -19.19
C GLY A 464 -9.92 32.98 -17.92
N GLY A 465 -10.79 33.13 -16.93
CA GLY A 465 -10.47 33.77 -15.64
C GLY A 465 -9.76 32.83 -14.65
N ALA A 466 -10.08 31.54 -14.68
CA ALA A 466 -9.60 30.56 -13.69
C ALA A 466 -8.13 30.16 -13.92
N ARG A 467 -7.67 30.10 -15.17
CA ARG A 467 -6.26 29.79 -15.51
C ARG A 467 -5.27 30.87 -15.05
N LYS A 468 -5.65 32.15 -15.15
CA LYS A 468 -4.86 33.27 -14.60
C LYS A 468 -4.91 33.28 -13.07
N GLY A 469 -6.03 32.88 -12.46
CA GLY A 469 -6.14 32.71 -11.01
C GLY A 469 -5.30 31.56 -10.44
N PHE A 470 -5.21 30.42 -11.15
CA PHE A 470 -4.47 29.23 -10.72
C PHE A 470 -2.94 29.42 -10.79
N MET A 471 -2.41 30.01 -11.87
CA MET A 471 -0.97 30.38 -11.92
C MET A 471 -0.61 31.43 -10.86
N ARG A 472 -1.50 32.39 -10.57
CA ARG A 472 -1.28 33.40 -9.53
C ARG A 472 -1.37 32.83 -8.11
N ARG A 473 -2.16 31.76 -7.90
CA ARG A 473 -2.24 31.00 -6.63
C ARG A 473 -1.04 30.07 -6.38
N MET A 474 -0.34 29.63 -7.43
CA MET A 474 0.94 28.92 -7.28
C MET A 474 2.09 29.87 -6.90
N SER A 475 1.98 31.17 -7.21
CA SER A 475 3.02 32.17 -6.89
C SER A 475 2.91 32.74 -5.47
N ILE A 476 1.80 32.54 -4.76
CA ILE A 476 1.59 33.04 -3.40
C ILE A 476 1.01 31.92 -2.52
N GLY A 477 1.90 31.20 -1.82
CA GLY A 477 1.63 30.61 -0.49
C GLY A 477 0.50 29.58 -0.33
N GLY A 478 0.18 28.76 -1.34
CA GLY A 478 -1.05 27.95 -1.34
C GLY A 478 -0.93 26.42 -1.19
N TRP A 479 -0.03 25.87 -0.35
CA TRP A 479 0.04 24.41 -0.11
C TRP A 479 -1.14 23.85 0.73
N GLY A 480 -1.98 24.71 1.30
CA GLY A 480 -3.04 24.33 2.26
C GLY A 480 -4.36 23.80 1.67
N ALA A 481 -4.56 23.82 0.34
CA ALA A 481 -5.86 23.47 -0.26
C ALA A 481 -5.95 22.04 -0.85
N MET A 482 -4.86 21.26 -0.82
CA MET A 482 -4.81 19.93 -1.43
C MET A 482 -5.24 18.80 -0.47
N LEU A 483 -5.50 19.12 0.80
CA LEU A 483 -5.87 18.18 1.85
C LEU A 483 -7.23 18.57 2.44
N GLY A 484 -8.31 18.05 1.83
CA GLY A 484 -9.63 17.98 2.46
C GLY A 484 -10.62 19.07 2.10
N ARG A 485 -11.49 18.75 1.13
CA ARG A 485 -12.93 18.99 1.27
C ARG A 485 -13.67 18.04 0.34
N GLY A 486 -14.36 17.07 0.93
CA GLY A 486 -15.48 16.40 0.27
C GLY A 486 -16.66 17.37 0.21
N GLY A 487 -17.42 17.30 -0.88
CA GLY A 487 -18.66 18.05 -1.06
C GLY A 487 -18.47 19.52 -1.46
N GLY A 488 -18.49 19.79 -2.77
CA GLY A 488 -18.58 21.14 -3.30
C GLY A 488 -18.70 21.14 -4.81
N GLY A 489 -19.91 21.45 -5.31
CA GLY A 489 -20.23 21.97 -6.64
C GLY A 489 -19.58 21.30 -7.86
N ARG A 490 -20.34 20.45 -8.54
CA ARG A 490 -20.04 19.89 -9.88
C ARG A 490 -20.30 20.92 -11.00
N GLU A 491 -20.05 22.20 -10.77
CA GLU A 491 -20.25 23.28 -11.75
C GLU A 491 -18.94 23.59 -12.46
N GLY A 492 -18.88 23.29 -13.77
CA GLY A 492 -17.80 23.71 -14.66
C GLY A 492 -17.05 22.59 -15.39
N TYR A 493 -17.17 21.33 -14.96
CA TYR A 493 -16.55 20.19 -15.67
C TYR A 493 -17.52 19.01 -15.73
N ALA A 494 -18.23 18.89 -16.85
CA ALA A 494 -18.94 17.66 -17.16
C ALA A 494 -17.92 16.66 -17.76
N PRO A 495 -17.83 15.42 -17.28
CA PRO A 495 -17.00 14.38 -17.89
C PRO A 495 -17.74 13.69 -19.05
N VAL A 496 -17.05 12.86 -19.86
CA VAL A 496 -17.72 12.02 -20.88
C VAL A 496 -18.73 11.09 -20.18
N ARG A 497 -20.02 11.36 -20.38
CA ARG A 497 -21.15 10.47 -20.09
C ARG A 497 -21.65 9.94 -21.43
N MET A 498 -21.81 8.64 -21.59
CA MET A 498 -22.36 8.03 -22.81
C MET A 498 -23.88 7.83 -22.75
N ASP A 499 -24.55 8.37 -21.73
CA ASP A 499 -26.01 8.25 -21.56
C ASP A 499 -26.64 9.64 -21.74
N GLU A 500 -26.73 10.10 -22.99
CA GLU A 500 -27.62 11.18 -23.43
C GLU A 500 -27.59 11.18 -24.97
N ASN A 501 -28.27 10.18 -25.56
CA ASN A 501 -28.92 10.18 -26.89
C ASN A 501 -29.26 8.73 -27.32
N VAL A 502 -30.26 8.13 -26.68
CA VAL A 502 -31.45 7.51 -27.30
C VAL A 502 -32.61 7.71 -26.34
#